data_AF-A0A814JMR9-F1
#
_entry.id   AF-A0A814JMR9-F1
#
_cell.length_a   1.000
_cell.length_b   1.000
_cell.length_c   1.000
_cell.angle_alpha   90.00
_cell.angle_beta   90.00
_cell.angle_gamma   90.00
#
_symmetry.space_group_name_H-M   'P 1'
#
loop_
_entity.id
_entity.type
_entity.pdbx_description
1 polymer ?
#
loop_
_entity_poly.entity_id
_entity_poly.type
_entity_poly.pdbx_seq_one_letter_code
_entity_poly.pdbx_strand_id
1 'polypeptide(L)'
;MSSGSPLMFWLSAFVWDFINYLIPVVFLIGVLMIFQVNQLIGEERIFYLLIILSLYGMAHIPQAYLFSLKFDVPSNGFSFITAWNIMSSQIGLIIIQILSIPSLGNSHHAEYIEPIFSMLFPNFAMGQSIIDMHNNFENLKICQDAYYGCRFEANPCCRYSKYLKREKPCGDFDCLYWNSDYWSWQKPGLSLHAFNMFIQFLINSLLLILIETSQFKKLTSNKISKKQEFKYLEKDSDVEHEEKRIQKSIENNTTDTLIVSNLSKFYSNFHAVKNISFGVNVNECFGFLGLNGAGKSSTFKMITGEEAINEGQIIINKINIKHDPDKFRCLFGYCPQTDPLIEQMTVLETIEMFAKLRGIKKELVLKTSLSLIELLDLKEHENKMCFTLSGGNKRKLSVAISLVGSPSVILLDEPSSMDEAEALCSKVSIMVNGELKCHGSLQHLKNKYGDGFTLEVRIKSNNFRDFIEFMKSSFDFCEVNETRDSYMNFKINTLSKKNSLSNIFSVMESSKKKFSIQHYCLSQTNLEQIFFKFVSSQLNHDK
;
A
#
# COMPACT_ATOMS: atom_id res chain seq x y z
N MET A 1 -5.91 -7.54 0.84
CA MET A 1 -5.23 -7.78 -0.44
C MET A 1 -5.84 -8.99 -1.12
N SER A 2 -6.68 -8.80 -2.13
CA SER A 2 -7.16 -9.89 -2.99
C SER A 2 -6.15 -10.13 -4.13
N SER A 3 -6.20 -11.31 -4.74
CA SER A 3 -5.39 -11.74 -5.88
C SER A 3 -5.75 -11.00 -7.19
N GLY A 4 -5.80 -9.67 -7.15
CA GLY A 4 -5.97 -8.84 -8.34
C GLY A 4 -4.62 -8.62 -9.02
N SER A 5 -4.53 -8.92 -10.32
CA SER A 5 -3.36 -8.48 -11.09
C SER A 5 -3.37 -6.95 -11.17
N PRO A 6 -2.21 -6.28 -11.05
CA PRO A 6 -2.15 -4.81 -11.17
C PRO A 6 -2.74 -4.29 -12.48
N LEU A 7 -2.66 -5.10 -13.54
CA LEU A 7 -3.26 -4.78 -14.84
C LEU A 7 -4.78 -4.65 -14.77
N MET A 8 -5.47 -5.57 -14.08
CA MET A 8 -6.93 -5.50 -13.94
C MET A 8 -7.35 -4.27 -13.13
N PHE A 9 -6.58 -3.91 -12.11
CA PHE A 9 -6.81 -2.69 -11.34
C PHE A 9 -6.70 -1.45 -12.23
N TRP A 10 -5.56 -1.25 -12.89
CA TRP A 10 -5.33 -0.06 -13.73
C TRP A 10 -6.27 0.02 -14.93
N LEU A 11 -6.63 -1.12 -15.54
CA LEU A 11 -7.61 -1.15 -16.61
C LEU A 11 -9.01 -0.75 -16.12
N SER A 12 -9.44 -1.27 -14.96
CA SER A 12 -10.73 -0.90 -14.38
C SER A 12 -10.80 0.58 -14.00
N ALA A 13 -9.71 1.12 -13.43
CA ALA A 13 -9.60 2.54 -13.09
C ALA A 13 -9.63 3.41 -14.35
N PHE A 14 -8.84 3.06 -15.38
CA PHE A 14 -8.81 3.79 -16.64
C PHE A 14 -10.16 3.82 -17.33
N VAL A 15 -10.86 2.68 -17.41
CA VAL A 15 -12.19 2.62 -18.06
C VAL A 15 -13.18 3.51 -17.32
N TRP A 16 -13.19 3.47 -15.99
CA TRP A 16 -14.07 4.30 -15.18
C TRP A 16 -13.77 5.80 -15.35
N ASP A 17 -12.50 6.18 -15.24
CA ASP A 17 -12.08 7.58 -15.37
C ASP A 17 -12.29 8.11 -16.79
N PHE A 18 -12.10 7.28 -17.81
CA PHE A 18 -12.37 7.64 -19.20
C PHE A 18 -13.87 7.88 -19.45
N ILE A 19 -14.75 7.03 -18.91
CA ILE A 19 -16.20 7.26 -18.99
C ILE A 19 -16.57 8.58 -18.29
N ASN A 20 -16.03 8.83 -17.11
CA ASN A 20 -16.26 10.09 -16.39
C ASN A 20 -15.71 11.30 -17.13
N TYR A 21 -14.59 11.15 -17.84
CA TYR A 21 -14.00 12.19 -18.69
C TYR A 21 -14.86 12.51 -19.92
N LEU A 22 -15.56 11.52 -20.50
CA LEU A 22 -16.42 11.77 -21.66
C LEU A 22 -17.64 12.63 -21.31
N ILE A 23 -18.13 12.59 -20.07
CA ILE A 23 -19.27 13.41 -19.62
C ILE A 23 -19.03 14.92 -19.84
N PRO A 24 -17.98 15.56 -19.29
CA PRO A 24 -17.69 16.97 -19.54
C PRO A 24 -17.34 17.27 -21.00
N VAL A 25 -16.78 16.31 -21.76
CA VAL A 25 -16.54 16.48 -23.21
C VAL A 25 -17.86 16.64 -23.97
N VAL A 26 -18.86 15.82 -23.67
CA VAL A 26 -20.19 15.93 -24.28
C VAL A 26 -20.85 17.25 -23.90
N PHE A 27 -20.73 17.69 -22.63
CA PHE A 27 -21.22 19.01 -22.22
C PHE A 27 -20.52 20.15 -22.95
N LEU A 28 -19.19 20.09 -23.11
CA LEU A 28 -18.43 21.10 -23.86
C LEU A 28 -18.91 21.21 -25.30
N ILE A 29 -19.10 20.08 -25.99
CA ILE A 29 -19.63 20.05 -27.35
C ILE A 29 -21.05 20.64 -27.40
N GLY A 30 -21.90 20.30 -26.42
CA GLY A 30 -23.25 20.86 -26.30
C GLY A 30 -23.24 22.39 -26.14
N VAL A 31 -22.34 22.93 -25.33
CA VAL A 31 -22.15 24.38 -25.18
C VAL A 31 -21.71 25.01 -26.50
N LEU A 32 -20.72 24.43 -27.17
CA LEU A 32 -20.24 24.92 -28.46
C LEU A 32 -21.39 24.95 -29.49
N MET A 33 -22.27 23.94 -29.51
CA MET A 33 -23.42 23.88 -30.43
C MET A 33 -24.39 25.03 -30.17
N ILE A 34 -24.69 25.32 -28.90
CA ILE A 34 -25.59 26.41 -28.50
C ILE A 34 -25.04 27.76 -29.01
N PHE A 35 -23.73 27.95 -28.96
CA PHE A 35 -23.08 29.18 -29.44
C PHE A 35 -22.82 29.20 -30.95
N GLN A 36 -23.17 28.15 -31.70
CA GLN A 36 -23.03 28.07 -33.17
C GLN A 36 -21.61 28.38 -33.66
N VAL A 37 -20.59 27.85 -32.99
CA VAL A 37 -19.18 28.02 -33.40
C VAL A 37 -18.89 27.17 -34.65
N ASN A 38 -19.26 27.69 -35.82
CA ASN A 38 -19.23 26.98 -37.10
C ASN A 38 -17.83 26.50 -37.50
N GLN A 39 -16.77 27.16 -37.03
CA GLN A 39 -15.39 26.76 -37.26
C GLN A 39 -15.09 25.36 -36.72
N LEU A 40 -15.67 25.00 -35.57
CA LEU A 40 -15.36 23.75 -34.87
C LEU A 40 -16.47 22.69 -35.01
N ILE A 41 -17.72 23.09 -35.29
CA ILE A 41 -18.90 22.20 -35.14
C ILE A 41 -19.59 21.91 -36.46
N GLY A 42 -19.37 22.71 -37.50
CA GLY A 42 -20.15 22.53 -38.72
C GLY A 42 -19.90 21.18 -39.41
N GLU A 43 -20.97 20.59 -39.94
CA GLU A 43 -20.98 19.34 -40.70
C GLU A 43 -20.26 18.19 -39.97
N GLU A 44 -19.15 17.69 -40.52
CA GLU A 44 -18.39 16.57 -39.98
C GLU A 44 -17.33 16.98 -38.93
N ARG A 45 -17.10 18.29 -38.73
CA ARG A 45 -16.02 18.80 -37.86
C ARG A 45 -16.25 18.49 -36.38
N ILE A 46 -17.51 18.36 -35.98
CA ILE A 46 -17.86 17.89 -34.64
C ILE A 46 -17.26 16.50 -34.33
N PHE A 47 -17.22 15.60 -35.31
CA PHE A 47 -16.63 14.28 -35.13
C PHE A 47 -15.11 14.37 -34.99
N TYR A 48 -14.45 15.25 -35.74
CA TYR A 48 -13.02 15.50 -35.60
C TYR A 48 -12.69 16.05 -34.20
N LEU A 49 -13.48 17.02 -33.72
CA LEU A 49 -13.32 17.56 -32.37
C LEU A 49 -13.53 16.48 -31.29
N LEU A 50 -14.58 15.66 -31.42
CA LEU A 50 -14.87 14.57 -30.47
C LEU A 50 -13.71 13.56 -30.42
N ILE A 51 -13.16 13.16 -31.57
CA ILE A 51 -12.05 12.21 -31.63
C ILE A 51 -10.79 12.81 -30.99
N ILE A 52 -10.45 14.07 -31.29
CA ILE A 52 -9.28 14.74 -30.70
C ILE A 52 -9.42 14.87 -29.18
N LEU A 53 -10.59 15.27 -28.67
CA LEU A 53 -10.85 15.35 -27.23
C LEU A 53 -10.81 13.96 -26.57
N SER A 54 -11.34 12.93 -27.22
CA SER A 54 -11.29 11.56 -26.71
C SER A 54 -9.86 11.03 -26.63
N LEU A 55 -9.05 11.22 -27.68
CA LEU A 55 -7.64 10.84 -27.72
C LEU A 55 -6.81 11.59 -26.68
N TYR A 56 -7.12 12.87 -26.45
CA TYR A 56 -6.52 13.65 -25.38
C TYR A 56 -6.80 13.02 -24.01
N GLY A 57 -8.05 12.64 -23.72
CA GLY A 57 -8.39 11.91 -22.49
C GLY A 57 -7.64 10.59 -22.35
N MET A 58 -7.56 9.80 -23.42
CA MET A 58 -6.80 8.54 -23.43
C MET A 58 -5.31 8.76 -23.12
N ALA A 59 -4.68 9.78 -23.69
CA ALA A 59 -3.27 10.07 -23.44
C ALA A 59 -3.00 10.65 -22.04
N HIS A 60 -3.89 11.52 -21.56
CA HIS A 60 -3.71 12.29 -20.33
C HIS A 60 -3.97 11.48 -19.06
N ILE A 61 -4.99 10.61 -19.03
CA ILE A 61 -5.35 9.85 -17.82
C ILE A 61 -4.17 8.99 -17.30
N PRO A 62 -3.49 8.16 -18.11
CA PRO A 62 -2.33 7.40 -17.65
C PRO A 62 -1.15 8.29 -17.26
N GLN A 63 -0.98 9.46 -17.88
CA GLN A 63 0.03 10.44 -17.47
C GLN A 63 -0.26 10.98 -16.07
N ALA A 64 -1.52 11.26 -15.76
CA ALA A 64 -1.94 11.70 -14.43
C ALA A 64 -1.67 10.61 -13.36
N TYR A 65 -1.91 9.34 -13.68
CA TYR A 65 -1.55 8.22 -12.79
C TYR A 65 -0.04 8.13 -12.53
N LEU A 66 0.80 8.33 -13.54
CA LEU A 66 2.26 8.35 -13.37
C LEU A 66 2.71 9.48 -12.44
N PHE A 67 2.07 10.65 -12.51
CA PHE A 67 2.36 11.74 -11.59
C PHE A 67 1.84 11.47 -10.19
N SER A 68 0.66 10.86 -10.02
CA SER A 68 0.10 10.57 -8.70
C SER A 68 0.99 9.63 -7.87
N LEU A 69 1.76 8.74 -8.51
CA LEU A 69 2.69 7.84 -7.81
C LEU A 69 3.81 8.57 -7.02
N LYS A 70 4.07 9.86 -7.29
CA LYS A 70 5.11 10.65 -6.61
C LYS A 70 4.60 11.43 -5.41
N PHE A 71 3.28 11.47 -5.19
CA PHE A 71 2.67 12.30 -4.15
C PHE A 71 1.98 11.44 -3.12
N ASP A 72 2.39 11.58 -1.86
CA ASP A 72 1.73 10.92 -0.73
C ASP A 72 0.41 11.62 -0.33
N VAL A 73 0.29 12.92 -0.65
CA VAL A 73 -0.88 13.75 -0.32
C VAL A 73 -1.68 14.11 -1.57
N PRO A 74 -2.99 13.79 -1.64
CA PRO A 74 -3.81 14.01 -2.84
C PRO A 74 -3.89 15.48 -3.31
N SER A 75 -4.01 16.44 -2.39
CA SER A 75 -4.14 17.87 -2.71
C SER A 75 -2.91 18.45 -3.40
N ASN A 76 -1.71 18.01 -2.99
CA ASN A 76 -0.45 18.40 -3.62
C ASN A 76 -0.36 17.83 -5.04
N GLY A 77 -0.78 16.58 -5.23
CA GLY A 77 -0.83 15.94 -6.55
C GLY A 77 -1.75 16.68 -7.50
N PHE A 78 -2.97 17.02 -7.08
CA PHE A 78 -3.91 17.81 -7.88
C PHE A 78 -3.33 19.16 -8.30
N SER A 79 -2.75 19.92 -7.36
CA SER A 79 -2.17 21.24 -7.62
C SER A 79 -0.97 21.18 -8.57
N PHE A 80 -0.14 20.14 -8.44
CA PHE A 80 1.00 19.94 -9.34
C PHE A 80 0.56 19.57 -10.76
N ILE A 81 -0.34 18.59 -10.91
CA ILE A 81 -0.81 18.12 -12.22
C ILE A 81 -1.50 19.27 -12.99
N THR A 82 -2.33 20.05 -12.29
CA THR A 82 -2.98 21.23 -12.89
C THR A 82 -1.98 22.29 -13.33
N ALA A 83 -1.02 22.65 -12.48
CA ALA A 83 0.05 23.59 -12.84
C ALA A 83 0.88 23.09 -14.04
N TRP A 84 1.26 21.82 -14.04
CA TRP A 84 2.00 21.19 -15.13
C TRP A 84 1.23 21.23 -16.46
N ASN A 85 -0.08 20.93 -16.43
CA ASN A 85 -0.92 20.97 -17.62
C ASN A 85 -1.01 22.37 -18.22
N ILE A 86 -1.19 23.39 -17.37
CA ILE A 86 -1.28 24.79 -17.81
C ILE A 86 0.06 25.25 -18.41
N MET A 87 1.17 25.00 -17.70
CA MET A 87 2.49 25.46 -18.15
C MET A 87 2.95 24.78 -19.44
N SER A 88 2.84 23.45 -19.51
CA SER A 88 3.29 22.68 -20.69
C SER A 88 2.55 23.07 -21.97
N SER A 89 1.25 23.37 -21.86
CA SER A 89 0.44 23.81 -23.01
C SER A 89 0.76 25.25 -23.42
N GLN A 90 0.69 26.20 -22.48
CA GLN A 90 0.79 27.63 -22.80
C GLN A 90 2.17 28.00 -23.34
N ILE A 91 3.24 27.49 -22.72
CA ILE A 91 4.61 27.75 -23.15
C ILE A 91 4.82 27.17 -24.56
N GLY A 92 4.37 25.94 -24.81
CA GLY A 92 4.51 25.30 -26.11
C GLY A 92 3.78 26.07 -27.22
N LEU A 93 2.52 26.44 -26.99
CA LEU A 93 1.70 27.15 -27.97
C LEU A 93 2.26 28.53 -28.29
N ILE A 94 2.69 29.30 -27.28
CA ILE A 94 3.30 30.62 -27.48
C ILE A 94 4.61 30.50 -28.27
N ILE A 95 5.46 29.52 -27.95
CA ILE A 95 6.72 29.30 -28.67
C ILE A 95 6.45 29.02 -30.15
N ILE A 96 5.53 28.11 -30.46
CA ILE A 96 5.21 27.76 -31.86
C ILE A 96 4.56 28.93 -32.59
N GLN A 97 3.64 29.67 -31.96
CA GLN A 97 3.05 30.85 -32.57
C GLN A 97 4.09 31.92 -32.90
N ILE A 98 5.06 32.19 -32.00
CA ILE A 98 6.14 33.15 -32.24
C ILE A 98 7.05 32.67 -33.37
N LEU A 99 7.49 31.40 -33.34
CA LEU A 99 8.38 30.86 -34.37
C LEU A 99 7.71 30.76 -35.73
N SER A 100 6.39 30.63 -35.77
CA SER A 100 5.60 30.58 -37.01
C SER A 100 5.35 31.97 -37.63
N ILE A 101 5.76 33.08 -36.99
CA ILE A 101 5.62 34.41 -37.58
C ILE A 101 6.59 34.53 -38.77
N PRO A 102 6.09 34.73 -40.01
CA PRO A 102 6.94 34.75 -41.20
C PRO A 102 8.01 35.86 -41.18
N SER A 103 7.73 37.00 -40.55
CA SER A 103 8.65 38.14 -40.45
C SER A 103 9.93 37.87 -39.63
N LEU A 104 9.95 36.82 -38.82
CA LEU A 104 11.11 36.44 -38.01
C LEU A 104 12.09 35.51 -38.75
N GLY A 105 11.73 34.99 -39.93
CA GLY A 105 12.60 34.12 -40.73
C GLY A 105 12.91 32.75 -40.11
N ASN A 106 12.28 32.40 -38.98
CA ASN A 106 12.58 31.22 -38.17
C ASN A 106 11.53 30.09 -38.31
N SER A 107 10.67 30.14 -39.33
CA SER A 107 9.57 29.18 -39.54
C SER A 107 10.04 27.73 -39.65
N HIS A 108 11.24 27.49 -40.18
CA HIS A 108 11.86 26.17 -40.23
C HIS A 108 12.06 25.53 -38.83
N HIS A 109 12.31 26.33 -37.80
CA HIS A 109 12.48 25.80 -36.44
C HIS A 109 11.14 25.33 -35.85
N ALA A 110 10.03 26.00 -36.18
CA ALA A 110 8.69 25.59 -35.74
C ALA A 110 8.32 24.20 -36.30
N GLU A 111 8.71 23.89 -37.55
CA GLU A 111 8.45 22.60 -38.18
C GLU A 111 9.09 21.41 -37.45
N TYR A 112 10.24 21.61 -36.80
CA TYR A 112 10.92 20.56 -36.02
C TYR A 112 10.46 20.50 -34.56
N ILE A 113 10.17 21.64 -33.92
CA ILE A 113 9.84 21.69 -32.49
C ILE A 113 8.40 21.23 -32.23
N GLU A 114 7.46 21.53 -33.13
CA GLU A 114 6.05 21.23 -32.93
C GLU A 114 5.76 19.71 -32.82
N PRO A 115 6.28 18.82 -33.68
CA PRO A 115 6.09 17.38 -33.50
C PRO A 115 6.68 16.86 -32.19
N ILE A 116 7.82 17.41 -31.74
CA ILE A 116 8.47 17.03 -30.47
C ILE A 116 7.58 17.41 -29.29
N PHE A 117 7.07 18.65 -29.28
CA PHE A 117 6.17 19.12 -28.21
C PHE A 117 4.83 18.35 -28.24
N SER A 118 4.31 18.06 -29.42
CA SER A 118 3.12 17.22 -29.60
C SER A 118 3.34 15.80 -29.09
N MET A 119 4.55 15.24 -29.22
CA MET A 119 4.91 13.92 -28.72
C MET A 119 5.14 13.88 -27.20
N LEU A 120 5.54 14.99 -26.59
CA LEU A 120 5.80 15.06 -25.14
C LEU A 120 4.58 15.46 -24.31
N PHE A 121 3.75 16.36 -24.85
CA PHE A 121 2.68 17.01 -24.09
C PHE A 121 1.32 16.84 -24.77
N PRO A 122 0.41 15.99 -24.24
CA PRO A 122 -0.93 15.80 -24.83
C PRO A 122 -1.76 17.09 -24.83
N ASN A 123 -1.62 17.94 -23.80
CA ASN A 123 -2.32 19.23 -23.74
C ASN A 123 -1.93 20.15 -24.91
N PHE A 124 -0.64 20.21 -25.23
CA PHE A 124 -0.14 20.98 -26.37
C PHE A 124 -0.67 20.41 -27.68
N ALA A 125 -0.63 19.07 -27.86
CA ALA A 125 -1.15 18.42 -29.06
C ALA A 125 -2.65 18.71 -29.28
N MET A 126 -3.45 18.66 -28.21
CA MET A 126 -4.88 19.01 -28.24
C MET A 126 -5.10 20.49 -28.58
N GLY A 127 -4.35 21.40 -27.95
CA GLY A 127 -4.43 22.84 -28.25
C GLY A 127 -4.04 23.18 -29.69
N GLN A 128 -2.93 22.62 -30.18
CA GLN A 128 -2.48 22.81 -31.55
C GLN A 128 -3.46 22.23 -32.57
N SER A 129 -4.08 21.07 -32.27
CA SER A 129 -5.11 20.47 -33.13
C SER A 129 -6.33 21.38 -33.31
N ILE A 130 -6.76 22.07 -32.25
CA ILE A 130 -7.89 23.03 -32.33
C ILE A 130 -7.51 24.25 -33.16
N ILE A 131 -6.28 24.77 -32.99
CA ILE A 131 -5.76 25.90 -33.78
C ILE A 131 -5.67 25.51 -35.26
N ASP A 132 -5.11 24.35 -35.57
CA ASP A 132 -4.98 23.85 -36.94
C ASP A 132 -6.35 23.63 -37.60
N MET A 133 -7.32 23.10 -36.85
CA MET A 133 -8.70 22.94 -37.34
C MET A 133 -9.37 24.29 -37.64
N HIS A 134 -9.20 25.27 -36.76
CA HIS A 134 -9.69 26.64 -36.96
C HIS A 134 -9.04 27.30 -38.18
N ASN A 135 -7.71 27.26 -38.27
CA ASN A 135 -6.95 27.83 -39.37
C ASN A 135 -7.29 27.16 -40.70
N ASN A 136 -7.45 25.83 -40.73
CA ASN A 136 -7.84 25.11 -41.93
C ASN A 136 -9.23 25.55 -42.41
N PHE A 137 -10.18 25.75 -41.50
CA PHE A 137 -11.51 26.25 -41.85
C PHE A 137 -11.47 27.66 -42.46
N GLU A 138 -10.78 28.60 -41.82
CA GLU A 138 -10.66 29.97 -42.33
C GLU A 138 -9.93 30.01 -43.68
N ASN A 139 -8.83 29.27 -43.82
CA ASN A 139 -8.08 29.19 -45.07
C ASN A 139 -8.91 28.57 -46.20
N LEU A 140 -9.67 27.50 -45.91
CA LEU A 140 -10.52 26.84 -46.91
C LEU A 140 -11.65 27.77 -47.35
N LYS A 141 -12.27 28.50 -46.43
CA LYS A 141 -13.31 29.50 -46.74
C LYS A 141 -12.78 30.65 -47.61
N ILE A 142 -11.58 31.16 -47.32
CA ILE A 142 -10.95 32.23 -48.10
C ILE A 142 -10.53 31.71 -49.49
N CYS A 143 -9.97 30.50 -49.55
CA CYS A 143 -9.38 29.98 -50.78
C CYS A 143 -10.37 29.33 -51.75
N GLN A 144 -11.57 28.93 -51.32
CA GLN A 144 -12.58 28.34 -52.21
C GLN A 144 -12.93 29.26 -53.39
N ASP A 145 -13.16 30.54 -53.14
CA ASP A 145 -13.48 31.52 -54.19
C ASP A 145 -12.22 32.09 -54.85
N ALA A 146 -11.18 32.35 -54.06
CA ALA A 146 -9.94 32.95 -54.54
C ALA A 146 -9.11 32.02 -55.45
N TYR A 147 -9.28 30.70 -55.35
CA TYR A 147 -8.53 29.73 -56.17
C TYR A 147 -8.82 29.88 -57.67
N TYR A 148 -10.05 30.24 -58.07
CA TYR A 148 -10.37 30.50 -59.48
C TYR A 148 -9.61 31.72 -60.04
N GLY A 149 -9.32 32.71 -59.19
CA GLY A 149 -8.53 33.90 -59.52
C GLY A 149 -7.06 33.62 -59.84
N CYS A 150 -6.55 32.44 -59.47
CA CYS A 150 -5.17 32.02 -59.75
C CYS A 150 -4.82 31.95 -61.24
N ARG A 151 -5.82 31.88 -62.12
CA ARG A 151 -5.63 31.94 -63.57
C ARG A 151 -5.16 33.30 -64.06
N PHE A 152 -5.53 34.38 -63.36
CA PHE A 152 -5.28 35.75 -63.78
C PHE A 152 -4.10 36.36 -63.02
N GLU A 153 -4.09 36.28 -61.70
CA GLU A 153 -3.03 36.84 -60.84
C GLU A 153 -2.51 35.82 -59.83
N ALA A 154 -1.31 36.02 -59.30
CA ALA A 154 -0.80 35.20 -58.21
C ALA A 154 -1.43 35.66 -56.90
N ASN A 155 -1.98 34.72 -56.12
CA ASN A 155 -2.55 34.99 -54.81
C ASN A 155 -2.12 33.90 -53.82
N PRO A 156 -2.29 34.12 -52.50
CA PRO A 156 -1.88 33.19 -51.46
C PRO A 156 -2.45 31.77 -51.58
N CYS A 157 -3.56 31.57 -52.31
CA CYS A 157 -4.26 30.29 -52.45
C CYS A 157 -3.81 29.45 -53.66
N CYS A 158 -2.90 29.97 -54.51
CA CYS A 158 -2.55 29.35 -55.79
C CYS A 158 -1.63 28.13 -55.73
N ARG A 159 -1.20 27.73 -54.53
CA ARG A 159 -0.26 26.62 -54.31
C ARG A 159 -0.68 25.30 -54.97
N TYR A 160 -1.97 24.94 -54.90
CA TYR A 160 -2.48 23.67 -55.44
C TYR A 160 -2.76 23.72 -56.96
N SER A 161 -2.48 24.83 -57.62
CA SER A 161 -2.68 24.98 -59.07
C SER A 161 -1.55 24.32 -59.87
N LYS A 162 -1.62 23.00 -60.03
CA LYS A 162 -0.67 22.22 -60.85
C LYS A 162 -0.64 22.62 -62.33
N TYR A 163 -1.67 23.32 -62.82
CA TYR A 163 -1.82 23.70 -64.22
C TYR A 163 -1.06 24.98 -64.60
N LEU A 164 -0.68 25.80 -63.62
CA LEU A 164 0.08 27.02 -63.81
C LEU A 164 1.54 26.74 -63.43
N LYS A 165 2.38 26.39 -64.41
CA LYS A 165 3.84 26.23 -64.23
C LYS A 165 4.50 27.59 -63.95
N ARG A 166 4.19 28.21 -62.80
CA ARG A 166 4.87 29.41 -62.27
C ARG A 166 5.96 28.96 -61.29
N GLU A 167 7.15 29.54 -61.35
CA GLU A 167 8.25 29.24 -60.40
C GLU A 167 7.88 29.63 -58.96
N LYS A 168 7.08 30.70 -58.78
CA LYS A 168 6.46 31.09 -57.50
C LYS A 168 4.93 31.09 -57.64
N PRO A 169 4.22 30.03 -57.18
CA PRO A 169 2.77 29.93 -57.36
C PRO A 169 1.99 31.03 -56.61
N CYS A 170 2.49 31.51 -55.47
CA CYS A 170 1.83 32.53 -54.64
C CYS A 170 2.39 33.96 -54.83
N GLY A 171 3.32 34.17 -55.76
CA GLY A 171 3.94 35.48 -56.00
C GLY A 171 4.88 35.90 -54.87
N ASP A 172 4.80 37.17 -54.46
CA ASP A 172 5.56 37.74 -53.33
C ASP A 172 4.81 37.61 -51.98
N PHE A 173 3.64 36.97 -51.98
CA PHE A 173 2.87 36.68 -50.78
C PHE A 173 3.20 35.29 -50.22
N ASP A 174 3.13 35.14 -48.90
CA ASP A 174 3.18 33.84 -48.24
C ASP A 174 1.95 32.99 -48.64
N CYS A 175 2.18 31.73 -49.00
CA CYS A 175 1.09 30.82 -49.38
C CYS A 175 0.21 30.46 -48.16
N LEU A 176 -1.10 30.43 -48.35
CA LEU A 176 -2.04 29.85 -47.39
C LEU A 176 -2.12 28.34 -47.57
N TYR A 177 -1.98 27.60 -46.47
CA TYR A 177 -2.02 26.14 -46.43
C TYR A 177 -3.39 25.69 -45.97
N TRP A 178 -4.05 24.83 -46.76
CA TRP A 178 -5.35 24.25 -46.42
C TRP A 178 -5.47 22.85 -47.01
N ASN A 179 -6.21 21.97 -46.34
CA ASN A 179 -6.48 20.61 -46.80
C ASN A 179 -7.99 20.37 -46.77
N SER A 180 -8.54 19.77 -47.83
CA SER A 180 -9.94 19.33 -47.86
C SER A 180 -10.20 18.24 -46.81
N ASP A 181 -9.23 17.34 -46.66
CA ASP A 181 -9.27 16.28 -45.66
C ASP A 181 -8.57 16.76 -44.38
N TYR A 182 -9.33 16.95 -43.30
CA TYR A 182 -8.79 17.39 -42.01
C TYR A 182 -7.83 16.36 -41.37
N TRP A 183 -7.89 15.09 -41.79
CA TRP A 183 -6.98 14.01 -41.36
C TRP A 183 -5.68 13.93 -42.16
N SER A 184 -5.33 14.96 -42.93
CA SER A 184 -4.06 15.00 -43.66
C SER A 184 -2.85 14.93 -42.73
N TRP A 185 -1.78 14.27 -43.17
CA TRP A 185 -0.47 14.28 -42.51
C TRP A 185 0.33 15.55 -42.79
N GLN A 186 -0.11 16.34 -43.78
CA GLN A 186 0.46 17.64 -44.10
C GLN A 186 -0.28 18.72 -43.34
N LYS A 187 0.45 19.71 -42.84
CA LYS A 187 -0.14 20.86 -42.14
C LYS A 187 -1.02 21.70 -43.08
N PRO A 188 -2.14 22.27 -42.59
CA PRO A 188 -2.77 22.02 -41.29
C PRO A 188 -3.52 20.68 -41.30
N GLY A 189 -3.16 19.74 -40.43
CA GLY A 189 -3.65 18.37 -40.50
C GLY A 189 -3.60 17.66 -39.14
N LEU A 190 -4.67 16.94 -38.81
CA LEU A 190 -4.90 16.41 -37.46
C LEU A 190 -4.21 15.07 -37.18
N SER A 191 -3.82 14.32 -38.22
CA SER A 191 -3.37 12.92 -38.05
C SER A 191 -2.07 12.80 -37.27
N LEU A 192 -1.12 13.73 -37.43
CA LEU A 192 0.13 13.74 -36.68
C LEU A 192 -0.12 13.86 -35.17
N HIS A 193 -0.95 14.82 -34.76
CA HIS A 193 -1.26 15.06 -33.36
C HIS A 193 -2.06 13.90 -32.75
N ALA A 194 -3.04 13.37 -33.48
CA ALA A 194 -3.81 12.20 -33.05
C ALA A 194 -2.93 10.96 -32.87
N PHE A 195 -2.03 10.71 -33.82
CA PHE A 195 -1.07 9.60 -33.72
C PHE A 195 -0.14 9.76 -32.53
N ASN A 196 0.39 10.96 -32.30
CA ASN A 196 1.26 11.26 -31.16
C ASN A 196 0.54 11.02 -29.82
N MET A 197 -0.72 11.44 -29.67
CA MET A 197 -1.51 11.19 -28.45
C MET A 197 -1.76 9.68 -28.23
N PHE A 198 -2.02 8.93 -29.31
CA PHE A 198 -2.17 7.48 -29.20
C PHE A 198 -0.87 6.79 -28.76
N ILE A 199 0.28 7.21 -29.30
CA ILE A 199 1.59 6.70 -28.87
C ILE A 199 1.87 7.06 -27.41
N GLN A 200 1.53 8.28 -26.97
CA GLN A 200 1.64 8.66 -25.55
C GLN A 200 0.80 7.76 -24.64
N PHE A 201 -0.44 7.43 -25.03
CA PHE A 201 -1.28 6.50 -24.28
C PHE A 201 -0.59 5.15 -24.09
N LEU A 202 -0.03 4.58 -25.16
CA LEU A 202 0.68 3.30 -25.10
C LEU A 202 1.93 3.39 -24.22
N ILE A 203 2.75 4.43 -24.39
CA ILE A 203 3.98 4.61 -23.61
C ILE A 203 3.67 4.80 -22.11
N ASN A 204 2.74 5.70 -21.77
CA ASN A 204 2.39 5.99 -20.39
C ASN A 204 1.75 4.78 -19.70
N SER A 205 0.87 4.05 -20.39
CA SER A 205 0.25 2.84 -19.86
C SER A 205 1.27 1.72 -19.65
N LEU A 206 2.21 1.54 -20.60
CA LEU A 206 3.31 0.58 -20.46
C LEU A 206 4.22 0.95 -19.29
N LEU A 207 4.61 2.22 -19.17
CA LEU A 207 5.45 2.71 -18.08
C LEU A 207 4.77 2.50 -16.72
N LEU A 208 3.47 2.77 -16.62
CA LEU A 208 2.69 2.57 -15.41
C LEU A 208 2.70 1.10 -14.97
N ILE A 209 2.44 0.18 -15.91
CA ILE A 209 2.48 -1.27 -15.64
C ILE A 209 3.90 -1.71 -15.26
N LEU A 210 4.94 -1.19 -15.91
CA LEU A 210 6.33 -1.54 -15.61
C LEU A 210 6.78 -1.08 -14.21
N ILE A 211 6.33 0.10 -13.78
CA ILE A 211 6.60 0.61 -12.42
C ILE A 211 5.92 -0.30 -11.39
N GLU A 212 4.65 -0.65 -11.61
CA GLU A 212 3.84 -1.40 -10.65
C GLU A 212 4.23 -2.90 -10.58
N THR A 213 4.59 -3.51 -11.70
CA THR A 213 4.94 -4.94 -11.76
C THR A 213 6.31 -5.29 -11.16
N SER A 214 6.94 -4.36 -10.42
CA SER A 214 8.16 -4.57 -9.63
C SER A 214 9.41 -5.01 -10.41
N GLN A 215 9.36 -5.08 -11.75
CA GLN A 215 10.54 -5.37 -12.57
C GLN A 215 11.63 -4.28 -12.39
N PHE A 216 11.23 -3.04 -12.14
CA PHE A 216 12.16 -1.95 -11.83
C PHE A 216 12.86 -2.10 -10.47
N LYS A 217 12.17 -2.62 -9.44
CA LYS A 217 12.80 -2.95 -8.15
C LYS A 217 13.78 -4.12 -8.30
N LYS A 218 13.50 -5.12 -9.13
CA LYS A 218 14.47 -6.19 -9.46
C LYS A 218 15.72 -5.66 -10.18
N LEU A 219 15.56 -4.75 -11.14
CA LEU A 219 16.67 -4.16 -11.90
C LEU A 219 17.55 -3.24 -11.05
N THR A 220 16.99 -2.53 -10.06
CA THR A 220 17.76 -1.67 -9.14
C THR A 220 18.27 -2.40 -7.89
N SER A 221 17.62 -3.51 -7.47
CA SER A 221 18.06 -4.40 -6.38
C SER A 221 19.29 -5.25 -6.75
N ASN A 222 19.74 -5.25 -8.01
CA ASN A 222 20.98 -5.91 -8.41
C ASN A 222 22.26 -5.11 -8.09
N LYS A 223 22.15 -3.94 -7.45
CA LYS A 223 23.28 -3.40 -6.69
C LYS A 223 23.47 -4.24 -5.44
N ILE A 224 24.34 -5.24 -5.57
CA ILE A 224 24.97 -6.08 -4.55
C ILE A 224 25.11 -5.28 -3.24
N SER A 225 24.14 -5.42 -2.33
CA SER A 225 24.37 -5.08 -0.93
C SER A 225 25.39 -6.07 -0.42
N LYS A 226 26.59 -5.58 -0.11
CA LYS A 226 27.63 -6.36 0.55
C LYS A 226 27.02 -7.08 1.74
N LYS A 227 27.14 -8.41 1.76
CA LYS A 227 26.83 -9.27 2.89
C LYS A 227 27.75 -8.83 4.05
N GLN A 228 27.29 -7.91 4.89
CA GLN A 228 27.93 -7.66 6.17
C GLN A 228 27.59 -8.87 7.04
N GLU A 229 28.60 -9.68 7.35
CA GLU A 229 28.51 -10.70 8.40
C GLU A 229 28.33 -9.98 9.73
N PHE A 230 27.07 -9.75 10.10
CA PHE A 230 26.74 -9.34 11.46
C PHE A 230 26.98 -10.55 12.37
N LYS A 231 27.78 -10.35 13.43
CA LYS A 231 27.81 -11.27 14.57
C LYS A 231 26.42 -11.31 15.16
N TYR A 232 25.70 -12.40 14.92
CA TYR A 232 24.46 -12.70 15.60
C TYR A 232 24.74 -12.74 17.11
N LEU A 233 23.91 -12.09 17.92
CA LEU A 233 23.91 -12.36 19.35
C LEU A 233 23.64 -13.85 19.56
N GLU A 234 24.19 -14.43 20.64
CA GLU A 234 23.81 -15.78 21.06
C GLU A 234 22.28 -15.86 21.16
N LYS A 235 21.70 -16.81 20.43
CA LYS A 235 20.26 -17.05 20.44
C LYS A 235 19.92 -17.82 21.71
N ASP A 236 18.79 -17.49 22.33
CA ASP A 236 18.33 -18.29 23.45
C ASP A 236 17.95 -19.70 22.99
N SER A 237 18.09 -20.66 23.91
CA SER A 237 17.88 -22.08 23.65
C SER A 237 16.50 -22.41 23.07
N ASP A 238 15.46 -21.70 23.47
CA ASP A 238 14.09 -21.86 22.97
C ASP A 238 13.95 -21.47 21.50
N VAL A 239 14.61 -20.39 21.06
CA VAL A 239 14.64 -19.97 19.66
C VAL A 239 15.41 -20.98 18.80
N GLU A 240 16.56 -21.48 19.30
CA GLU A 240 17.32 -22.52 18.58
C GLU A 240 16.55 -23.85 18.46
N HIS A 241 15.83 -24.24 19.51
CA HIS A 241 14.98 -25.43 19.49
C HIS A 241 13.87 -25.30 18.45
N GLU A 242 13.25 -24.13 18.35
CA GLU A 242 12.24 -23.84 17.34
C GLU A 242 12.84 -23.85 15.92
N GLU A 243 13.99 -23.24 15.71
CA GLU A 243 14.70 -23.27 14.41
C GLU A 243 14.98 -24.70 13.94
N LYS A 244 15.48 -25.55 14.83
CA LYS A 244 15.71 -26.97 14.55
C LYS A 244 14.40 -27.72 14.28
N ARG A 245 13.31 -27.37 14.97
CA ARG A 245 11.97 -27.93 14.74
C ARG A 245 11.46 -27.56 13.34
N ILE A 246 11.62 -26.30 12.94
CA ILE A 246 11.18 -25.80 11.62
C ILE A 246 11.96 -26.44 10.48
N GLN A 247 13.27 -26.61 10.61
CA GLN A 247 14.07 -27.33 9.61
C GLN A 247 13.55 -28.76 9.40
N LYS A 248 13.33 -29.50 10.50
CA LYS A 248 12.73 -30.84 10.45
C LYS A 248 11.30 -30.83 9.91
N SER A 249 10.52 -29.79 10.21
CA SER A 249 9.14 -29.64 9.75
C SER A 249 9.05 -29.50 8.23
N ILE A 250 9.99 -28.76 7.63
CA ILE A 250 10.12 -28.58 6.18
C ILE A 250 10.53 -29.90 5.52
N GLU A 251 11.47 -30.64 6.12
CA GLU A 251 11.92 -31.94 5.59
C GLU A 251 10.81 -33.01 5.65
N ASN A 252 10.05 -33.05 6.74
CA ASN A 252 9.04 -34.08 6.98
C ASN A 252 7.63 -33.72 6.49
N ASN A 253 7.43 -32.58 5.81
CA ASN A 253 6.12 -32.08 5.35
C ASN A 253 5.05 -32.08 6.46
N THR A 254 5.39 -31.50 7.61
CA THR A 254 4.55 -31.60 8.84
C THR A 254 3.30 -30.69 8.84
N THR A 255 2.59 -30.67 9.98
CA THR A 255 1.24 -30.16 10.23
C THR A 255 1.10 -28.64 10.37
N ASP A 256 2.21 -27.90 10.43
CA ASP A 256 2.16 -26.45 10.66
C ASP A 256 1.45 -25.74 9.49
N THR A 257 0.46 -24.91 9.80
CA THR A 257 -0.32 -24.15 8.81
C THR A 257 0.52 -23.06 8.18
N LEU A 258 1.32 -22.35 9.00
CA LEU A 258 2.24 -21.29 8.59
C LEU A 258 3.65 -21.67 9.02
N ILE A 259 4.59 -21.65 8.08
CA ILE A 259 6.01 -21.87 8.33
C ILE A 259 6.79 -20.67 7.78
N VAL A 260 7.56 -20.03 8.66
CA VAL A 260 8.53 -18.99 8.31
C VAL A 260 9.91 -19.55 8.60
N SER A 261 10.78 -19.58 7.59
CA SER A 261 12.12 -20.14 7.73
C SER A 261 13.18 -19.21 7.16
N ASN A 262 14.17 -18.92 8.00
CA ASN A 262 15.34 -18.11 7.74
C ASN A 262 15.03 -16.77 7.07
N LEU A 263 13.95 -16.12 7.52
CA LEU A 263 13.44 -14.92 6.89
C LEU A 263 14.33 -13.71 7.22
N SER A 264 14.85 -13.05 6.19
CA SER A 264 15.70 -11.85 6.34
C SER A 264 15.30 -10.72 5.38
N LYS A 265 15.42 -9.48 5.86
CA LYS A 265 15.11 -8.25 5.11
C LYS A 265 16.15 -7.16 5.32
N PHE A 266 16.74 -6.70 4.22
CA PHE A 266 17.70 -5.59 4.21
C PHE A 266 17.12 -4.38 3.47
N TYR A 267 17.10 -3.23 4.13
CA TYR A 267 16.77 -1.94 3.52
C TYR A 267 18.05 -1.13 3.37
N SER A 268 18.64 -1.16 2.18
CA SER A 268 19.91 -0.48 1.87
C SER A 268 21.03 -0.83 2.87
N ASN A 269 21.18 -0.03 3.94
CA ASN A 269 22.19 -0.21 4.99
C ASN A 269 21.62 -0.76 6.31
N PHE A 270 20.32 -0.95 6.43
CA PHE A 270 19.66 -1.38 7.67
C PHE A 270 19.09 -2.80 7.54
N HIS A 271 19.55 -3.71 8.39
CA HIS A 271 19.05 -5.08 8.46
C HIS A 271 17.86 -5.14 9.42
N ALA A 272 16.65 -5.03 8.86
CA ALA A 272 15.41 -4.88 9.64
C ALA A 272 14.90 -6.19 10.25
N VAL A 273 15.12 -7.32 9.58
CA VAL A 273 14.73 -8.65 10.05
C VAL A 273 15.88 -9.59 9.77
N LYS A 274 16.35 -10.29 10.80
CA LYS A 274 17.60 -11.06 10.78
C LYS A 274 17.34 -12.54 11.05
N ASN A 275 17.22 -13.32 9.98
CA ASN A 275 17.17 -14.78 10.01
C ASN A 275 16.16 -15.35 11.02
N ILE A 276 14.91 -14.90 10.97
CA ILE A 276 13.86 -15.38 11.89
C ILE A 276 13.23 -16.67 11.36
N SER A 277 12.98 -17.63 12.25
CA SER A 277 12.22 -18.84 11.92
C SER A 277 11.22 -19.16 13.03
N PHE A 278 9.98 -19.45 12.65
CA PHE A 278 8.93 -19.88 13.55
C PHE A 278 7.80 -20.57 12.74
N GLY A 279 7.03 -21.41 13.41
CA GLY A 279 5.87 -22.08 12.82
C GLY A 279 4.63 -21.94 13.70
N VAL A 280 3.47 -21.93 13.06
CA VAL A 280 2.15 -21.83 13.71
C VAL A 280 1.31 -23.04 13.33
N ASN A 281 0.82 -23.77 14.34
CA ASN A 281 -0.03 -24.95 14.13
C ASN A 281 -1.46 -24.56 13.76
N VAL A 282 -2.24 -25.55 13.32
CA VAL A 282 -3.70 -25.42 13.17
C VAL A 282 -4.34 -25.08 14.51
N ASN A 283 -5.28 -24.12 14.51
CA ASN A 283 -5.99 -23.65 15.69
C ASN A 283 -5.10 -23.03 16.79
N GLU A 284 -3.90 -22.56 16.44
CA GLU A 284 -2.99 -21.89 17.36
C GLU A 284 -3.10 -20.37 17.24
N CYS A 285 -3.20 -19.65 18.37
CA CYS A 285 -3.11 -18.19 18.40
C CYS A 285 -1.68 -17.79 18.76
N PHE A 286 -0.95 -17.22 17.80
CA PHE A 286 0.46 -16.87 17.96
C PHE A 286 0.63 -15.36 18.12
N GLY A 287 1.25 -14.94 19.22
CA GLY A 287 1.56 -13.56 19.55
C GLY A 287 2.98 -13.18 19.13
N PHE A 288 3.12 -12.09 18.36
CA PHE A 288 4.40 -11.56 17.92
C PHE A 288 4.66 -10.18 18.54
N LEU A 289 5.41 -10.14 19.64
CA LEU A 289 5.63 -8.92 20.43
C LEU A 289 7.02 -8.31 20.18
N GLY A 290 7.15 -7.02 20.41
CA GLY A 290 8.37 -6.25 20.10
C GLY A 290 8.12 -4.77 20.26
N LEU A 291 9.19 -3.96 20.39
CA LEU A 291 9.06 -2.50 20.34
C LEU A 291 8.71 -2.00 18.94
N ASN A 292 8.39 -0.71 18.85
CA ASN A 292 8.32 -0.02 17.56
C ASN A 292 9.72 0.01 16.94
N GLY A 293 9.82 -0.37 15.66
CA GLY A 293 11.10 -0.53 14.98
C GLY A 293 11.82 -1.86 15.20
N ALA A 294 11.27 -2.79 16.00
CA ALA A 294 11.87 -4.12 16.21
C ALA A 294 11.88 -5.01 14.96
N GLY A 295 11.07 -4.69 13.94
CA GLY A 295 10.95 -5.45 12.69
C GLY A 295 9.59 -6.14 12.47
N LYS A 296 8.62 -5.97 13.38
CA LYS A 296 7.27 -6.59 13.31
C LYS A 296 6.54 -6.31 12.01
N SER A 297 6.25 -5.04 11.73
CA SER A 297 5.52 -4.66 10.51
C SER A 297 6.30 -5.03 9.24
N SER A 298 7.64 -5.03 9.28
CA SER A 298 8.47 -5.52 8.17
C SER A 298 8.29 -7.03 7.92
N THR A 299 8.20 -7.83 8.99
CA THR A 299 7.88 -9.26 8.90
C THR A 299 6.48 -9.48 8.31
N PHE A 300 5.48 -8.73 8.78
CA PHE A 300 4.12 -8.82 8.26
C PHE A 300 4.07 -8.47 6.77
N LYS A 301 4.71 -7.37 6.35
CA LYS A 301 4.81 -6.98 4.93
C LYS A 301 5.48 -8.03 4.05
N MET A 302 6.43 -8.79 4.59
CA MET A 302 7.02 -9.93 3.87
C MET A 302 6.08 -11.13 3.79
N ILE A 303 5.33 -11.44 4.85
CA ILE A 303 4.32 -12.51 4.84
C ILE A 303 3.17 -12.16 3.89
N THR A 304 2.70 -10.91 3.88
CA THR A 304 1.63 -10.46 2.98
C THR A 304 2.09 -10.33 1.53
N GLY A 305 3.40 -10.28 1.29
CA GLY A 305 4.00 -10.12 -0.04
C GLY A 305 4.00 -8.68 -0.56
N GLU A 306 3.78 -7.70 0.31
CA GLU A 306 3.99 -6.26 0.02
C GLU A 306 5.46 -5.94 -0.21
N GLU A 307 6.33 -6.60 0.56
CA GLU A 307 7.78 -6.43 0.48
C GLU A 307 8.44 -7.73 0.04
N ALA A 308 9.36 -7.64 -0.92
CA ALA A 308 10.11 -8.78 -1.39
C ALA A 308 11.03 -9.34 -0.29
N ILE A 309 11.11 -10.66 -0.21
CA ILE A 309 11.97 -11.39 0.71
C ILE A 309 13.40 -11.45 0.14
N ASN A 310 14.42 -11.10 0.93
CA ASN A 310 15.82 -11.22 0.50
C ASN A 310 16.33 -12.66 0.66
N GLU A 311 16.19 -13.23 1.86
CA GLU A 311 16.59 -14.60 2.18
C GLU A 311 15.46 -15.31 2.95
N GLY A 312 15.40 -16.63 2.81
CA GLY A 312 14.39 -17.47 3.44
C GLY A 312 13.17 -17.78 2.57
N GLN A 313 12.19 -18.40 3.21
CA GLN A 313 10.93 -18.82 2.59
C GLN A 313 9.76 -18.78 3.57
N ILE A 314 8.57 -18.58 3.02
CA ILE A 314 7.30 -18.57 3.75
C ILE A 314 6.36 -19.55 3.06
N ILE A 315 5.79 -20.46 3.85
CA ILE A 315 4.94 -21.54 3.36
C ILE A 315 3.62 -21.51 4.16
N ILE A 316 2.49 -21.50 3.46
CA ILE A 316 1.15 -21.66 4.06
C ILE A 316 0.47 -22.86 3.41
N ASN A 317 0.00 -23.83 4.21
CA ASN A 317 -0.61 -25.08 3.71
C ASN A 317 0.19 -25.74 2.57
N LYS A 318 1.52 -25.81 2.71
CA LYS A 318 2.47 -26.34 1.71
C LYS A 318 2.63 -25.51 0.43
N ILE A 319 1.97 -24.36 0.33
CA ILE A 319 2.15 -23.42 -0.78
C ILE A 319 3.20 -22.37 -0.39
N ASN A 320 4.24 -22.24 -1.20
CA ASN A 320 5.27 -21.22 -1.02
C ASN A 320 4.90 -19.94 -1.78
N ILE A 321 5.12 -18.79 -1.14
CA ILE A 321 4.90 -17.46 -1.74
C ILE A 321 5.64 -17.26 -3.07
N LYS A 322 6.81 -17.88 -3.26
CA LYS A 322 7.63 -17.73 -4.48
C LYS A 322 7.09 -18.54 -5.67
N HIS A 323 6.37 -19.63 -5.43
CA HIS A 323 5.91 -20.53 -6.49
C HIS A 323 4.53 -20.16 -7.02
N ASP A 324 3.58 -19.83 -6.14
CA ASP A 324 2.20 -19.55 -6.52
C ASP A 324 1.61 -18.40 -5.66
N PRO A 325 1.94 -17.14 -5.98
CA PRO A 325 1.58 -15.99 -5.16
C PRO A 325 0.07 -15.74 -5.13
N ASP A 326 -0.66 -16.07 -6.21
CA ASP A 326 -2.11 -15.84 -6.29
C ASP A 326 -2.87 -16.79 -5.38
N LYS A 327 -2.53 -18.09 -5.40
CA LYS A 327 -3.11 -19.05 -4.45
C LYS A 327 -2.69 -18.73 -3.02
N PHE A 328 -1.44 -18.34 -2.81
CA PHE A 328 -0.93 -17.97 -1.48
C PHE A 328 -1.73 -16.80 -0.87
N ARG A 329 -2.05 -15.76 -1.66
CA ARG A 329 -2.86 -14.61 -1.21
C ARG A 329 -4.29 -14.98 -0.82
N CYS A 330 -4.85 -16.03 -1.42
CA CYS A 330 -6.16 -16.54 -1.05
C CYS A 330 -6.16 -17.31 0.28
N LEU A 331 -5.00 -17.79 0.76
CA LEU A 331 -4.90 -18.58 1.99
C LEU A 331 -4.82 -17.75 3.26
N PHE A 332 -4.57 -16.43 3.18
CA PHE A 332 -4.49 -15.58 4.37
C PHE A 332 -5.41 -14.35 4.33
N GLY A 333 -5.88 -13.97 5.52
CA GLY A 333 -6.54 -12.71 5.84
C GLY A 333 -5.54 -11.76 6.48
N TYR A 334 -5.62 -10.46 6.17
CA TYR A 334 -4.76 -9.45 6.79
C TYR A 334 -5.58 -8.25 7.24
N CYS A 335 -5.42 -7.88 8.51
CA CYS A 335 -5.97 -6.69 9.12
C CYS A 335 -4.80 -5.75 9.50
N PRO A 336 -4.50 -4.71 8.70
CA PRO A 336 -3.40 -3.79 8.95
C PRO A 336 -3.65 -2.90 10.18
N GLN A 337 -2.63 -2.18 10.64
CA GLN A 337 -2.73 -1.25 11.78
C GLN A 337 -3.76 -0.13 11.55
N THR A 338 -3.78 0.45 10.34
CA THR A 338 -4.76 1.46 9.93
C THR A 338 -5.93 0.81 9.20
N ASP A 339 -7.16 1.19 9.53
CA ASP A 339 -8.36 0.61 8.91
C ASP A 339 -8.47 1.04 7.42
N PRO A 340 -8.29 0.12 6.45
CA PRO A 340 -8.21 0.46 5.03
C PRO A 340 -9.63 0.48 4.41
N LEU A 341 -10.50 1.31 4.98
CA LEU A 341 -11.91 1.35 4.62
C LEU A 341 -12.20 2.44 3.58
N ILE A 342 -13.07 2.13 2.63
CA ILE A 342 -13.63 3.14 1.72
C ILE A 342 -14.72 3.87 2.49
N GLU A 343 -14.42 5.08 2.93
CA GLU A 343 -15.24 5.84 3.87
C GLU A 343 -16.66 6.13 3.34
N GLN A 344 -16.83 6.20 2.02
CA GLN A 344 -18.08 6.48 1.32
C GLN A 344 -18.92 5.22 1.02
N MET A 345 -18.51 4.03 1.44
CA MET A 345 -19.33 2.82 1.29
C MET A 345 -20.04 2.48 2.59
N THR A 346 -21.16 1.76 2.49
CA THR A 346 -21.81 1.17 3.67
C THR A 346 -21.03 -0.05 4.17
N VAL A 347 -21.28 -0.46 5.42
CA VAL A 347 -20.69 -1.68 6.00
C VAL A 347 -20.99 -2.90 5.13
N LEU A 348 -22.26 -3.08 4.73
CA LEU A 348 -22.67 -4.20 3.89
C LEU A 348 -21.98 -4.18 2.52
N GLU A 349 -22.01 -3.05 1.82
CA GLU A 349 -21.39 -2.91 0.50
C GLU A 349 -19.88 -3.17 0.56
N THR A 350 -19.22 -2.75 1.64
CA THR A 350 -17.78 -2.98 1.85
C THR A 350 -17.48 -4.47 1.93
N ILE A 351 -18.20 -5.22 2.77
CA ILE A 351 -17.99 -6.67 2.91
C ILE A 351 -18.35 -7.39 1.61
N GLU A 352 -19.44 -7.00 0.95
CA GLU A 352 -19.82 -7.56 -0.36
C GLU A 352 -18.75 -7.34 -1.43
N MET A 353 -18.16 -6.14 -1.48
CA MET A 353 -17.08 -5.82 -2.41
C MET A 353 -15.89 -6.75 -2.18
N PHE A 354 -15.42 -6.88 -0.93
CA PHE A 354 -14.31 -7.78 -0.61
C PHE A 354 -14.66 -9.26 -0.85
N ALA A 355 -15.91 -9.67 -0.64
CA ALA A 355 -16.38 -11.04 -0.94
C ALA A 355 -16.34 -11.33 -2.44
N LYS A 356 -16.79 -10.38 -3.28
CA LYS A 356 -16.71 -10.47 -4.74
C LYS A 356 -15.25 -10.50 -5.21
N LEU A 357 -14.39 -9.66 -4.64
CA LEU A 357 -12.94 -9.63 -4.95
C LEU A 357 -12.20 -10.90 -4.53
N ARG A 358 -12.65 -11.59 -3.49
CA ARG A 358 -12.14 -12.90 -3.06
C ARG A 358 -12.66 -14.07 -3.92
N GLY A 359 -13.58 -13.81 -4.86
CA GLY A 359 -14.13 -14.82 -5.76
C GLY A 359 -15.25 -15.68 -5.15
N ILE A 360 -15.92 -15.20 -4.09
CA ILE A 360 -17.09 -15.89 -3.53
C ILE A 360 -18.23 -15.85 -4.56
N LYS A 361 -18.92 -16.98 -4.76
CA LYS A 361 -20.06 -17.08 -5.67
C LYS A 361 -21.12 -16.04 -5.33
N LYS A 362 -21.64 -15.35 -6.34
CA LYS A 362 -22.61 -14.23 -6.18
C LYS A 362 -23.80 -14.57 -5.28
N GLU A 363 -24.30 -15.79 -5.34
CA GLU A 363 -25.40 -16.30 -4.52
C GLU A 363 -25.07 -16.38 -3.02
N LEU A 364 -23.81 -16.65 -2.68
CA LEU A 364 -23.33 -16.80 -1.30
C LEU A 364 -22.86 -15.47 -0.71
N VAL A 365 -22.52 -14.48 -1.53
CA VAL A 365 -21.96 -13.20 -1.08
C VAL A 365 -22.83 -12.56 0.01
N LEU A 366 -24.12 -12.38 -0.25
CA LEU A 366 -25.02 -11.71 0.70
C LEU A 366 -25.15 -12.51 2.01
N LYS A 367 -25.26 -13.84 1.92
CA LYS A 367 -25.35 -14.71 3.10
C LYS A 367 -24.08 -14.64 3.93
N THR A 368 -22.91 -14.74 3.31
CA THR A 368 -21.61 -14.63 3.99
C THR A 368 -21.43 -13.25 4.62
N SER A 369 -21.78 -12.18 3.92
CA SER A 369 -21.68 -10.82 4.45
C SER A 369 -22.55 -10.63 5.70
N LEU A 370 -23.82 -11.06 5.66
CA LEU A 370 -24.72 -10.96 6.81
C LEU A 370 -24.23 -11.79 8.01
N SER A 371 -23.73 -13.02 7.78
CA SER A 371 -23.16 -13.84 8.84
C SER A 371 -21.93 -13.19 9.49
N LEU A 372 -21.07 -12.51 8.72
CA LEU A 372 -19.92 -11.78 9.27
C LEU A 372 -20.34 -10.54 10.07
N ILE A 373 -21.37 -9.82 9.62
CA ILE A 373 -21.94 -8.66 10.34
C ILE A 373 -22.52 -9.09 11.69
N GLU A 374 -23.22 -10.22 11.72
CA GLU A 374 -23.77 -10.79 12.95
C GLU A 374 -22.67 -11.28 13.90
N LEU A 375 -21.67 -12.00 13.37
CA LEU A 375 -20.54 -12.52 14.16
C LEU A 375 -19.75 -11.42 14.88
N LEU A 376 -19.64 -10.24 14.27
CA LEU A 376 -18.87 -9.11 14.81
C LEU A 376 -19.72 -8.04 15.49
N ASP A 377 -21.01 -8.31 15.69
CA ASP A 377 -21.94 -7.42 16.38
C ASP A 377 -21.99 -6.02 15.71
N LEU A 378 -22.21 -6.02 14.39
CA LEU A 378 -22.29 -4.81 13.54
C LEU A 378 -23.69 -4.62 12.93
N LYS A 379 -24.71 -5.37 13.40
CA LYS A 379 -26.04 -5.41 12.78
C LYS A 379 -26.72 -4.03 12.71
N GLU A 380 -26.60 -3.23 13.76
CA GLU A 380 -27.15 -1.86 13.83
C GLU A 380 -26.44 -0.85 12.90
N HIS A 381 -25.29 -1.24 12.35
CA HIS A 381 -24.45 -0.40 11.51
C HIS A 381 -24.40 -0.89 10.04
N GLU A 382 -25.15 -1.93 9.68
CA GLU A 382 -25.14 -2.57 8.35
C GLU A 382 -25.27 -1.57 7.19
N ASN A 383 -26.23 -0.65 7.29
CA ASN A 383 -26.52 0.36 6.25
C ASN A 383 -25.90 1.73 6.53
N LYS A 384 -25.05 1.84 7.56
CA LYS A 384 -24.35 3.10 7.86
C LYS A 384 -23.08 3.18 7.03
N MET A 385 -22.75 4.40 6.63
CA MET A 385 -21.52 4.70 5.88
C MET A 385 -20.31 4.53 6.79
N CYS A 386 -19.21 3.97 6.27
CA CYS A 386 -18.01 3.66 7.05
C CYS A 386 -17.42 4.90 7.76
N PHE A 387 -17.51 6.10 7.18
CA PHE A 387 -17.01 7.32 7.81
C PHE A 387 -17.70 7.66 9.14
N THR A 388 -18.96 7.24 9.33
CA THR A 388 -19.76 7.53 10.54
C THR A 388 -19.47 6.58 11.70
N LEU A 389 -18.70 5.52 11.46
CA LEU A 389 -18.40 4.52 12.48
C LEU A 389 -17.39 5.05 13.50
N SER A 390 -17.57 4.64 14.76
CA SER A 390 -16.55 4.81 15.79
C SER A 390 -15.28 4.00 15.44
N GLY A 391 -14.12 4.39 15.97
CA GLY A 391 -12.86 3.68 15.71
C GLY A 391 -12.93 2.17 16.02
N GLY A 392 -13.59 1.78 17.13
CA GLY A 392 -13.79 0.37 17.45
C GLY A 392 -14.65 -0.38 16.43
N ASN A 393 -15.70 0.26 15.89
CA ASN A 393 -16.55 -0.36 14.86
C ASN A 393 -15.85 -0.41 13.49
N LYS A 394 -15.00 0.58 13.17
CA LYS A 394 -14.10 0.52 12.01
C LYS A 394 -13.15 -0.67 12.14
N ARG A 395 -12.56 -0.87 13.32
CA ARG A 395 -11.68 -2.02 13.60
C ARG A 395 -12.40 -3.37 13.47
N LYS A 396 -13.60 -3.49 14.04
CA LYS A 396 -14.46 -4.68 13.86
C LYS A 396 -14.70 -4.96 12.38
N LEU A 397 -15.02 -3.94 11.58
CA LEU A 397 -15.22 -4.09 10.14
C LEU A 397 -13.94 -4.54 9.41
N SER A 398 -12.77 -3.98 9.76
CA SER A 398 -11.48 -4.43 9.21
C SER A 398 -11.20 -5.90 9.51
N VAL A 399 -11.54 -6.36 10.73
CA VAL A 399 -11.46 -7.79 11.08
C VAL A 399 -12.44 -8.60 10.24
N ALA A 400 -13.68 -8.13 10.04
CA ALA A 400 -14.68 -8.76 9.17
C ALA A 400 -14.13 -9.02 7.77
N ILE A 401 -13.52 -7.99 7.18
CA ILE A 401 -12.91 -8.04 5.84
C ILE A 401 -11.77 -9.06 5.80
N SER A 402 -10.96 -9.14 6.86
CA SER A 402 -9.86 -10.12 6.91
C SER A 402 -10.37 -11.57 6.96
N LEU A 403 -11.56 -11.81 7.53
CA LEU A 403 -12.23 -13.13 7.60
C LEU A 403 -12.92 -13.55 6.30
N VAL A 404 -13.15 -12.62 5.37
CA VAL A 404 -13.84 -12.92 4.11
C VAL A 404 -13.06 -13.95 3.30
N GLY A 405 -13.77 -14.99 2.84
CA GLY A 405 -13.20 -16.08 2.06
C GLY A 405 -12.63 -17.23 2.90
N SER A 406 -12.83 -17.20 4.22
CA SER A 406 -12.41 -18.25 5.16
C SER A 406 -10.91 -18.60 5.01
N PRO A 407 -10.01 -17.61 5.20
CA PRO A 407 -8.58 -17.83 5.08
C PRO A 407 -8.09 -18.86 6.11
N SER A 408 -7.03 -19.59 5.78
CA SER A 408 -6.38 -20.56 6.68
C SER A 408 -5.55 -19.90 7.77
N VAL A 409 -5.03 -18.69 7.50
CA VAL A 409 -4.23 -17.90 8.44
C VAL A 409 -4.77 -16.48 8.47
N ILE A 410 -4.94 -15.90 9.65
CA ILE A 410 -5.34 -14.50 9.81
C ILE A 410 -4.21 -13.75 10.50
N LEU A 411 -3.76 -12.68 9.87
CA LEU A 411 -2.72 -11.79 10.37
C LEU A 411 -3.40 -10.52 10.87
N LEU A 412 -3.24 -10.21 12.14
CA LEU A 412 -3.76 -8.99 12.76
C LEU A 412 -2.57 -8.16 13.23
N ASP A 413 -2.37 -6.99 12.62
CA ASP A 413 -1.32 -6.05 13.04
C ASP A 413 -1.90 -5.09 14.08
N GLU A 414 -1.43 -5.19 15.31
CA GLU A 414 -1.92 -4.47 16.50
C GLU A 414 -3.45 -4.54 16.69
N PRO A 415 -4.05 -5.74 16.84
CA PRO A 415 -5.48 -5.87 17.12
C PRO A 415 -5.89 -5.20 18.43
N SER A 416 -5.01 -5.22 19.45
CA SER A 416 -5.34 -4.80 20.81
C SER A 416 -4.12 -4.73 21.76
N SER A 417 -4.36 -4.47 23.05
CA SER A 417 -3.32 -4.30 24.09
C SER A 417 -2.56 -5.58 24.42
N MET A 418 -1.45 -5.45 25.16
CA MET A 418 -0.61 -6.58 25.56
C MET A 418 -1.33 -7.59 26.48
N ASP A 419 -2.29 -7.12 27.29
CA ASP A 419 -3.15 -7.97 28.12
C ASP A 419 -3.99 -8.94 27.29
N GLU A 420 -4.48 -8.51 26.13
CA GLU A 420 -5.24 -9.39 25.23
C GLU A 420 -4.36 -10.43 24.57
N ALA A 421 -3.12 -10.07 24.21
CA ALA A 421 -2.14 -11.04 23.74
C ALA A 421 -1.82 -12.09 24.83
N GLU A 422 -1.74 -11.67 26.09
CA GLU A 422 -1.55 -12.58 27.22
C GLU A 422 -2.75 -13.54 27.41
N ALA A 423 -3.97 -13.04 27.23
CA ALA A 423 -5.20 -13.82 27.41
C ALA A 423 -5.50 -14.78 26.25
N LEU A 424 -5.16 -14.40 25.00
CA LEU A 424 -5.57 -15.11 23.79
C LEU A 424 -4.46 -15.99 23.20
N CYS A 425 -3.19 -15.58 23.29
CA CYS A 425 -2.11 -16.27 22.61
C CYS A 425 -1.67 -17.53 23.36
N SER A 426 -1.67 -18.67 22.66
CA SER A 426 -1.14 -19.93 23.17
C SER A 426 0.38 -19.96 23.18
N LYS A 427 1.01 -19.26 22.22
CA LYS A 427 2.46 -19.02 22.17
C LYS A 427 2.75 -17.58 21.85
N VAL A 428 3.89 -17.12 22.34
CA VAL A 428 4.40 -15.78 22.17
C VAL A 428 5.85 -15.85 21.71
N SER A 429 6.25 -14.93 20.83
CA SER A 429 7.65 -14.64 20.55
C SER A 429 7.94 -13.16 20.74
N ILE A 430 9.07 -12.84 21.36
CA ILE A 430 9.52 -11.45 21.57
C ILE A 430 10.66 -11.15 20.60
N MET A 431 10.48 -10.10 19.80
CA MET A 431 11.41 -9.62 18.79
C MET A 431 12.14 -8.37 19.29
N VAL A 432 13.46 -8.37 19.12
CA VAL A 432 14.35 -7.26 19.50
C VAL A 432 15.39 -7.07 18.38
N ASN A 433 15.52 -5.85 17.86
CA ASN A 433 16.51 -5.49 16.84
C ASN A 433 16.57 -6.42 15.61
N GLY A 434 15.41 -6.84 15.10
CA GLY A 434 15.32 -7.70 13.93
C GLY A 434 15.40 -9.19 14.23
N GLU A 435 15.68 -9.60 15.48
CA GLU A 435 15.90 -10.99 15.88
C GLU A 435 14.82 -11.46 16.87
N LEU A 436 14.51 -12.75 16.84
CA LEU A 436 13.74 -13.40 17.90
C LEU A 436 14.63 -13.65 19.11
N LYS A 437 14.21 -13.18 20.28
CA LYS A 437 14.92 -13.40 21.54
C LYS A 437 14.32 -14.53 22.36
N CYS A 438 13.00 -14.66 22.38
CA CYS A 438 12.36 -15.79 23.02
C CYS A 438 11.17 -16.29 22.20
N HIS A 439 10.82 -17.56 22.41
CA HIS A 439 9.73 -18.26 21.74
C HIS A 439 9.16 -19.35 22.66
N GLY A 440 7.85 -19.33 22.92
CA GLY A 440 7.21 -20.44 23.61
C GLY A 440 5.83 -20.13 24.17
N SER A 441 5.29 -21.06 24.96
CA SER A 441 4.03 -20.83 25.69
C SER A 441 4.21 -19.74 26.75
N LEU A 442 3.12 -19.06 27.09
CA LEU A 442 3.15 -18.01 28.09
C LEU A 442 3.71 -18.50 29.44
N GLN A 443 3.31 -19.70 29.87
CA GLN A 443 3.81 -20.31 31.11
C GLN A 443 5.31 -20.64 31.03
N HIS A 444 5.78 -21.11 29.87
CA HIS A 444 7.21 -21.37 29.67
C HIS A 444 8.02 -20.08 29.81
N LEU A 445 7.59 -19.00 29.16
CA LEU A 445 8.27 -17.71 29.23
C LEU A 445 8.27 -17.13 30.64
N LYS A 446 7.14 -17.20 31.36
CA LYS A 446 7.05 -16.77 32.76
C LYS A 446 7.95 -17.57 33.70
N ASN A 447 8.09 -18.87 33.47
CA ASN A 447 8.96 -19.70 34.29
C ASN A 447 10.45 -19.50 33.99
N LYS A 448 10.82 -19.27 32.71
CA LYS A 448 12.21 -19.16 32.26
C LYS A 448 12.78 -17.75 32.46
N TYR A 449 12.00 -16.72 32.13
CA TYR A 449 12.46 -15.33 32.08
C TYR A 449 11.86 -14.44 33.16
N GLY A 450 10.75 -14.86 33.77
CA GLY A 450 10.14 -14.16 34.89
C GLY A 450 11.04 -14.21 36.12
N ASP A 451 10.86 -13.23 37.01
CA ASP A 451 11.67 -13.17 38.23
C ASP A 451 11.05 -13.96 39.40
N GLY A 452 10.12 -14.86 39.08
CA GLY A 452 9.41 -15.72 40.02
C GLY A 452 8.05 -15.20 40.46
N PHE A 453 7.72 -15.40 41.73
CA PHE A 453 6.47 -14.96 42.35
C PHE A 453 6.70 -13.74 43.24
N THR A 454 5.74 -12.84 43.23
CA THR A 454 5.66 -11.69 44.13
C THR A 454 4.60 -12.02 45.17
N LEU A 455 5.02 -12.13 46.43
CA LEU A 455 4.14 -12.41 47.55
C LEU A 455 3.95 -11.14 48.36
N GLU A 456 2.73 -10.63 48.34
CA GLU A 456 2.30 -9.49 49.13
C GLU A 456 1.60 -9.99 50.39
N VAL A 457 2.08 -9.61 51.57
CA VAL A 457 1.55 -10.08 52.85
C VAL A 457 1.18 -8.89 53.72
N ARG A 458 -0.04 -8.91 54.27
CA ARG A 458 -0.48 -7.94 55.27
C ARG A 458 -0.60 -8.58 56.65
N ILE A 459 0.14 -8.05 57.61
CA ILE A 459 0.28 -8.61 58.96
C ILE A 459 -0.25 -7.61 59.99
N LYS A 460 -0.99 -8.11 61.00
CA LYS A 460 -1.58 -7.26 62.06
C LYS A 460 -0.61 -6.91 63.19
N SER A 461 0.43 -7.73 63.40
CA SER A 461 1.40 -7.61 64.51
C SER A 461 2.71 -6.94 64.10
N ASN A 462 3.40 -6.29 65.05
CA ASN A 462 4.71 -5.65 64.86
C ASN A 462 5.93 -6.61 64.78
N ASN A 463 5.73 -7.93 64.77
CA ASN A 463 6.82 -8.92 64.67
C ASN A 463 7.31 -9.12 63.23
N PHE A 464 7.74 -8.03 62.60
CA PHE A 464 8.14 -8.00 61.20
C PHE A 464 9.45 -8.75 60.93
N ARG A 465 10.41 -8.71 61.87
CA ARG A 465 11.71 -9.39 61.74
C ARG A 465 11.56 -10.91 61.75
N ASP A 466 10.82 -11.46 62.71
CA ASP A 466 10.59 -12.90 62.84
C ASP A 466 9.93 -13.48 61.57
N PHE A 467 9.02 -12.73 60.96
CA PHE A 467 8.37 -13.14 59.72
C PHE A 467 9.33 -13.11 58.51
N ILE A 468 10.17 -12.07 58.40
CA ILE A 468 11.17 -11.99 57.33
C ILE A 468 12.19 -13.13 57.45
N GLU A 469 12.66 -13.46 58.65
CA GLU A 469 13.57 -14.60 58.88
C GLU A 469 12.90 -15.95 58.59
N PHE A 470 11.63 -16.09 58.95
CA PHE A 470 10.83 -17.27 58.59
C PHE A 470 10.70 -17.42 57.07
N MET A 471 10.42 -16.33 56.34
CA MET A 471 10.31 -16.36 54.88
C MET A 471 11.64 -16.71 54.20
N LYS A 472 12.76 -16.11 54.65
CA LYS A 472 14.10 -16.40 54.14
C LYS A 472 14.59 -17.82 54.42
N SER A 473 14.12 -18.43 55.52
CA SER A 473 14.44 -19.83 55.85
C SER A 473 13.52 -20.84 55.17
N SER A 474 12.28 -20.45 54.86
CA SER A 474 11.28 -21.32 54.23
C SER A 474 11.42 -21.41 52.70
N PHE A 475 11.93 -20.34 52.06
CA PHE A 475 12.07 -20.26 50.61
C PHE A 475 13.51 -19.91 50.21
N ASP A 476 14.05 -20.65 49.24
CA ASP A 476 15.37 -20.35 48.69
C ASP A 476 15.28 -19.08 47.81
N PHE A 477 16.28 -18.19 47.85
CA PHE A 477 16.31 -16.97 47.02
C PHE A 477 15.08 -16.05 47.21
N CYS A 478 14.63 -15.89 48.45
CA CYS A 478 13.58 -14.95 48.83
C CYS A 478 14.17 -13.57 49.17
N GLU A 479 13.87 -12.57 48.36
CA GLU A 479 14.27 -11.17 48.58
C GLU A 479 13.09 -10.35 49.11
N VAL A 480 13.39 -9.32 49.91
CA VAL A 480 12.37 -8.39 50.41
C VAL A 480 12.48 -7.13 49.57
N ASN A 481 11.43 -6.80 48.81
CA ASN A 481 11.41 -5.62 47.94
C ASN A 481 11.02 -4.36 48.72
N GLU A 482 9.88 -4.40 49.40
CA GLU A 482 9.36 -3.26 50.17
C GLU A 482 8.74 -3.71 51.49
N THR A 483 8.97 -2.92 52.55
CA THR A 483 8.32 -3.06 53.85
C THR A 483 7.73 -1.72 54.25
N ARG A 484 6.41 -1.65 54.40
CA ARG A 484 5.70 -0.43 54.85
C ARG A 484 4.68 -0.81 55.92
N ASP A 485 4.82 -0.29 57.13
CA ASP A 485 3.93 -0.55 58.27
C ASP A 485 3.45 -2.00 58.38
N SER A 486 2.23 -2.30 57.93
CA SER A 486 1.58 -3.61 57.99
C SER A 486 1.72 -4.46 56.72
N TYR A 487 2.45 -3.97 55.71
CA TYR A 487 2.55 -4.53 54.37
C TYR A 487 3.99 -4.91 54.03
N MET A 488 4.17 -6.11 53.50
CA MET A 488 5.45 -6.63 53.05
C MET A 488 5.33 -7.22 51.66
N ASN A 489 6.30 -6.91 50.81
CA ASN A 489 6.43 -7.48 49.48
C ASN A 489 7.70 -8.33 49.39
N PHE A 490 7.53 -9.63 49.13
CA PHE A 490 8.60 -10.59 48.95
C PHE A 490 8.68 -11.03 47.48
N LYS A 491 9.89 -11.19 46.99
CA LYS A 491 10.18 -11.74 45.66
C LYS A 491 10.79 -13.13 45.84
N ILE A 492 10.09 -14.15 45.36
CA ILE A 492 10.47 -15.57 45.51
C ILE A 492 10.81 -16.11 44.12
N ASN A 493 12.08 -16.42 43.88
CA ASN A 493 12.51 -16.93 42.58
C ASN A 493 12.10 -18.41 42.38
N THR A 494 11.69 -18.79 41.17
CA THR A 494 11.24 -20.14 40.81
C THR A 494 12.37 -21.13 40.45
N LEU A 495 13.64 -20.72 40.57
CA LEU A 495 14.80 -21.58 40.27
C LEU A 495 14.91 -22.86 41.13
N SER A 496 14.36 -22.86 42.35
CA SER A 496 14.37 -24.04 43.24
C SER A 496 13.04 -24.78 43.18
N LYS A 497 13.07 -26.13 43.10
CA LYS A 497 11.86 -26.99 43.19
C LYS A 497 11.09 -26.81 44.51
N LYS A 498 11.74 -26.30 45.56
CA LYS A 498 11.06 -25.94 46.83
C LYS A 498 10.08 -24.78 46.66
N ASN A 499 10.28 -23.91 45.67
CA ASN A 499 9.46 -22.72 45.47
C ASN A 499 8.28 -22.99 44.52
N SER A 500 7.69 -24.18 44.60
CA SER A 500 6.47 -24.50 43.86
C SER A 500 5.29 -23.70 44.40
N LEU A 501 4.37 -23.31 43.52
CA LEU A 501 3.17 -22.56 43.89
C LEU A 501 2.40 -23.26 45.04
N SER A 502 2.23 -24.58 44.95
CA SER A 502 1.62 -25.40 46.00
C SER A 502 2.33 -25.32 47.34
N ASN A 503 3.67 -25.27 47.35
CA ASN A 503 4.44 -25.15 48.60
C ASN A 503 4.38 -23.74 49.19
N ILE A 504 4.33 -22.70 48.35
CA ILE A 504 4.14 -21.33 48.82
C ILE A 504 2.78 -21.20 49.51
N PHE A 505 1.72 -21.71 48.89
CA PHE A 505 0.38 -21.70 49.49
C PHE A 505 0.30 -22.51 50.80
N SER A 506 0.94 -23.68 50.87
CA SER A 506 0.92 -24.52 52.09
C SER A 506 1.66 -23.86 53.27
N VAL A 507 2.82 -23.26 53.03
CA VAL A 507 3.61 -22.53 54.03
C VAL A 507 2.86 -21.27 54.50
N MET A 508 2.20 -20.55 53.60
CA MET A 508 1.41 -19.36 53.97
C MET A 508 0.17 -19.69 54.79
N GLU A 509 -0.56 -20.77 54.47
CA GLU A 509 -1.73 -21.17 55.26
C GLU A 509 -1.35 -21.74 56.64
N SER A 510 -0.27 -22.52 56.73
CA SER A 510 0.23 -23.01 58.02
C SER A 510 0.74 -21.90 58.95
N SER A 511 1.30 -20.82 58.37
CA SER A 511 1.87 -19.69 59.12
C SER A 511 0.84 -18.60 59.46
N LYS A 512 -0.35 -18.63 58.84
CA LYS A 512 -1.44 -17.64 59.01
C LYS A 512 -1.85 -17.41 60.46
N LYS A 513 -2.04 -18.49 61.24
CA LYS A 513 -2.38 -18.41 62.67
C LYS A 513 -1.21 -17.94 63.53
N LYS A 514 0.01 -18.36 63.20
CA LYS A 514 1.22 -18.08 63.98
C LYS A 514 1.60 -16.60 63.92
N PHE A 515 1.49 -15.98 62.74
CA PHE A 515 1.90 -14.59 62.53
C PHE A 515 0.73 -13.60 62.39
N SER A 516 -0.52 -14.03 62.62
CA SER A 516 -1.71 -13.14 62.49
C SER A 516 -1.78 -12.42 61.13
N ILE A 517 -1.59 -13.18 60.05
CA ILE A 517 -1.68 -12.68 58.66
C ILE A 517 -3.14 -12.36 58.37
N GLN A 518 -3.44 -11.12 57.96
CA GLN A 518 -4.80 -10.72 57.57
C GLN A 518 -5.14 -11.31 56.21
N HIS A 519 -4.34 -10.96 55.21
CA HIS A 519 -4.47 -11.42 53.83
C HIS A 519 -3.07 -11.51 53.19
N TYR A 520 -2.93 -12.42 52.24
CA TYR A 520 -1.76 -12.48 51.36
C TYR A 520 -2.25 -12.59 49.90
N CYS A 521 -1.48 -12.03 48.99
CA CYS A 521 -1.67 -12.13 47.55
C CYS A 521 -0.40 -12.68 46.93
N LEU A 522 -0.54 -13.67 46.05
CA LEU A 522 0.57 -14.21 45.27
C LEU A 522 0.33 -13.85 43.82
N SER A 523 1.20 -13.03 43.25
CA SER A 523 1.20 -12.69 41.83
C SER A 523 2.43 -13.30 41.15
N GLN A 524 2.29 -13.64 39.87
CA GLN A 524 3.40 -14.08 39.04
C GLN A 524 3.83 -12.90 38.16
N THR A 525 5.08 -12.91 37.68
CA THR A 525 5.53 -11.96 36.65
C THR A 525 4.58 -11.99 35.43
N ASN A 526 4.05 -10.82 35.05
CA ASN A 526 3.22 -10.67 33.86
C ASN A 526 4.07 -10.66 32.59
N LEU A 527 3.44 -10.87 31.43
CA LEU A 527 4.15 -10.80 30.14
C LEU A 527 4.81 -9.44 29.93
N GLU A 528 4.16 -8.37 30.41
CA GLU A 528 4.69 -7.00 30.31
C GLU A 528 6.06 -6.84 30.99
N GLN A 529 6.22 -7.39 32.19
CA GLN A 529 7.46 -7.29 32.95
C GLN A 529 8.60 -8.06 32.27
N ILE A 530 8.30 -9.22 31.70
CA ILE A 530 9.24 -10.00 30.89
C ILE A 530 9.65 -9.21 29.66
N PHE A 531 8.68 -8.60 28.97
CA PHE A 531 8.93 -7.75 27.81
C PHE A 531 9.84 -6.56 28.16
N PHE A 532 9.55 -5.82 29.24
CA PHE A 532 10.39 -4.71 29.71
C PHE A 532 11.81 -5.15 30.10
N LYS A 533 12.00 -6.37 30.57
CA LYS A 533 13.33 -6.91 30.87
C LYS A 533 14.17 -7.08 29.60
N PHE A 534 13.60 -7.65 28.54
CA PHE A 534 14.28 -7.74 27.24
C PHE A 534 14.54 -6.37 26.62
N VAL A 535 13.59 -5.45 26.73
CA VAL A 535 13.75 -4.08 26.24
C VAL A 535 14.80 -3.28 27.02
N SER A 536 14.83 -3.38 28.34
CA SER A 536 15.81 -2.65 29.17
C SER A 536 17.23 -3.17 28.95
N SER A 537 17.40 -4.48 28.71
CA SER A 537 18.69 -5.05 28.31
C SER A 537 19.21 -4.45 26.99
N GLN A 538 18.30 -4.07 26.08
CA GLN A 538 18.65 -3.40 24.83
C GLN A 538 19.14 -1.95 25.05
N LEU A 539 18.41 -1.15 25.83
CA LEU A 539 18.79 0.26 26.10
C LEU A 539 20.14 0.40 26.79
N ASN A 540 20.57 -0.63 27.53
CA ASN A 540 21.87 -0.67 28.18
C ASN A 540 23.00 -1.13 27.24
N HIS A 541 22.69 -1.77 26.12
CA HIS A 541 23.67 -2.19 25.11
C HIS A 541 23.92 -1.13 24.02
N ASP A 542 22.97 -0.21 23.82
CA ASP A 542 23.09 0.91 22.86
C ASP A 542 23.73 2.17 23.49
N LYS A 543 24.11 2.14 24.77
CA LYS A 543 24.95 3.14 25.45
C LYS A 543 26.38 2.65 25.56
#